data_AF-R4K636-F1
#
_entry.id   AF-R4K636-F1
#
_cell.length_a   1.000
_cell.length_b   1.000
_cell.length_c   1.000
_cell.angle_alpha   90.00
_cell.angle_beta   90.00
_cell.angle_gamma   90.00
#
_symmetry.space_group_name_H-M   'P 1'
#
loop_
_entity.id
_entity.type
_entity.pdbx_description
1 polymer ?
#
loop_
_entity_poly.entity_id
_entity_poly.type
_entity_poly.pdbx_seq_one_letter_code
_entity_poly.pdbx_strand_id
1 'polypeptide(L)'
;MKLNNDCIRDILLYVEKNTTYEYPFASAEDLISHLTQYDKDTINYHIRKAHQGGLIDAINYRDGVPLDISFLSWKGHEYIDTIRDDKVWGKLKDLTKDIASVSLPLLVKLAEDVIKSFLAE
;
A
#
# COMPACT_ATOMS: atom_id res chain seq x y z
N MET A 1 -9.47 -12.55 4.35
CA MET A 1 -10.02 -11.55 3.39
C MET A 1 -9.21 -11.63 2.11
N LYS A 2 -9.78 -11.27 0.95
CA LYS A 2 -8.98 -11.11 -0.29
C LYS A 2 -8.08 -9.88 -0.17
N LEU A 3 -6.94 -9.89 -0.86
CA LEU A 3 -6.10 -8.69 -0.92
C LEU A 3 -6.79 -7.61 -1.75
N ASN A 4 -6.91 -6.43 -1.17
CA ASN A 4 -7.37 -5.20 -1.81
C ASN A 4 -6.14 -4.32 -2.06
N ASN A 5 -5.75 -4.22 -3.33
CA ASN A 5 -4.54 -3.49 -3.71
C ASN A 5 -4.70 -1.97 -3.61
N ASP A 6 -5.93 -1.43 -3.73
CA ASP A 6 -6.22 -0.02 -3.47
C ASP A 6 -5.97 0.29 -1.98
N CYS A 7 -6.51 -0.55 -1.08
CA CYS A 7 -6.30 -0.38 0.36
C CYS A 7 -4.82 -0.46 0.74
N ILE A 8 -4.06 -1.40 0.17
CA ILE A 8 -2.61 -1.49 0.39
C ILE A 8 -1.91 -0.22 -0.10
N ARG A 9 -2.21 0.26 -1.32
CA ARG A 9 -1.63 1.49 -1.86
C ARG A 9 -1.89 2.68 -0.94
N ASP A 10 -3.14 2.86 -0.52
CA ASP A 10 -3.55 3.99 0.32
C ASP A 10 -2.89 3.93 1.72
N ILE A 11 -2.78 2.74 2.32
CA ILE A 11 -2.04 2.53 3.58
C ILE A 11 -0.58 2.97 3.42
N LEU A 12 0.10 2.53 2.36
CA LEU A 12 1.52 2.81 2.17
C LEU A 12 1.78 4.31 1.93
N LEU A 13 0.94 4.97 1.12
CA LEU A 13 1.00 6.42 0.92
C LEU A 13 0.78 7.19 2.23
N TYR A 14 -0.17 6.74 3.06
CA TYR A 14 -0.41 7.33 4.35
C TYR A 14 0.80 7.18 5.27
N VAL A 15 1.35 5.97 5.38
CA VAL A 15 2.52 5.69 6.24
C VAL A 15 3.72 6.52 5.80
N GLU A 16 4.01 6.58 4.50
CA GLU A 16 5.11 7.39 3.96
C GLU A 16 4.96 8.87 4.31
N LYS A 17 3.75 9.43 4.22
CA LYS A 17 3.49 10.83 4.52
C LYS A 17 3.57 11.15 6.03
N ASN A 18 3.20 10.20 6.88
CA ASN A 18 3.03 10.42 8.32
C ASN A 18 4.13 9.78 9.17
N THR A 19 5.22 9.32 8.55
CA THR A 19 6.42 8.86 9.26
C THR A 19 7.62 9.73 8.89
N THR A 20 8.36 10.18 9.90
CA THR A 20 9.61 10.94 9.75
C THR A 20 10.61 10.48 10.82
N TYR A 21 11.85 10.93 10.76
CA TYR A 21 12.82 10.62 11.83
C TYR A 21 12.41 11.16 13.21
N GLU A 22 11.62 12.25 13.25
CA GLU A 22 11.08 12.80 14.50
C GLU A 22 9.84 12.01 14.97
N TYR A 23 9.04 11.52 14.02
CA TYR A 23 7.82 10.75 14.25
C TYR A 23 7.91 9.40 13.53
N PRO A 24 8.63 8.41 14.09
CA PRO A 24 8.97 7.18 13.36
C PRO A 24 7.81 6.19 13.20
N PHE A 25 6.63 6.53 13.73
CA PHE A 25 5.44 5.69 13.68
C PHE A 25 4.19 6.50 13.34
N ALA A 26 3.36 5.92 12.48
CA ALA A 26 2.00 6.37 12.22
C ALA A 26 1.01 5.57 13.08
N SER A 27 0.03 6.25 13.66
CA SER A 27 -1.06 5.62 14.42
C SER A 27 -2.01 4.87 13.48
N ALA A 28 -2.27 3.59 13.77
CA ALA A 28 -3.26 2.81 13.03
C ALA A 28 -4.68 3.37 13.21
N GLU A 29 -5.00 3.97 14.37
CA GLU A 29 -6.29 4.60 14.63
C GLU A 29 -6.50 5.86 13.79
N ASP A 30 -5.46 6.68 13.65
CA ASP A 30 -5.50 7.88 12.79
C ASP A 30 -5.60 7.48 11.32
N LEU A 31 -4.90 6.43 10.91
CA LEU A 31 -5.00 5.86 9.57
C LEU A 31 -6.42 5.36 9.28
N ILE A 32 -7.04 4.63 10.20
CA ILE A 32 -8.43 4.14 10.07
C ILE A 32 -9.40 5.33 9.94
N SER A 33 -9.20 6.36 10.74
CA SER A 33 -10.03 7.57 10.69
C SER A 33 -9.82 8.38 9.40
N HIS A 34 -8.64 8.27 8.77
CA HIS A 34 -8.33 8.94 7.51
C HIS A 34 -8.90 8.19 6.29
N LEU A 35 -8.75 6.86 6.25
CA LEU A 35 -9.16 6.03 5.10
C LEU A 35 -10.60 5.52 5.23
N THR A 36 -11.55 6.45 5.35
CA THR A 36 -12.97 6.17 5.63
C THR A 36 -13.69 5.33 4.58
N GLN A 37 -13.12 5.15 3.38
CA GLN A 37 -13.64 4.27 2.34
C GLN A 37 -13.47 2.77 2.64
N TYR A 38 -12.68 2.40 3.66
CA TYR A 38 -12.48 1.02 4.10
C TYR A 38 -12.94 0.85 5.54
N ASP A 39 -13.50 -0.32 5.86
CA ASP A 39 -13.79 -0.67 7.24
C ASP A 39 -12.51 -0.99 8.05
N LYS A 40 -12.62 -0.92 9.37
CA LYS A 40 -11.51 -1.17 10.31
C LYS A 40 -10.86 -2.55 10.12
N ASP A 41 -11.65 -3.58 9.87
CA ASP A 41 -11.12 -4.95 9.71
C ASP A 41 -10.34 -5.08 8.41
N THR A 42 -10.83 -4.46 7.33
CA THR A 42 -10.13 -4.33 6.05
C THR A 42 -8.78 -3.65 6.25
N ILE A 43 -8.74 -2.50 6.91
CA ILE A 43 -7.49 -1.76 7.11
C ILE A 43 -6.49 -2.56 7.95
N ASN A 44 -6.91 -3.09 9.10
CA ASN A 44 -6.04 -3.88 9.97
C ASN A 44 -5.50 -5.13 9.29
N TYR A 45 -6.33 -5.80 8.49
CA TYR A 45 -5.92 -6.94 7.70
C TYR A 45 -4.83 -6.56 6.68
N HIS A 46 -5.00 -5.45 5.96
CA HIS A 46 -4.06 -5.04 4.92
C HIS A 46 -2.76 -4.44 5.48
N ILE A 47 -2.80 -3.74 6.62
CA ILE A 47 -1.59 -3.34 7.37
C ILE A 47 -0.73 -4.57 7.68
N ARG A 48 -1.35 -5.65 8.19
CA ARG A 48 -0.65 -6.92 8.47
C ARG A 48 -0.08 -7.55 7.21
N LYS A 49 -0.82 -7.54 6.10
CA LYS A 49 -0.35 -8.12 4.84
C LYS A 49 0.77 -7.31 4.19
N ALA A 50 0.75 -5.99 4.31
CA ALA A 50 1.85 -5.13 3.87
C ALA A 50 3.15 -5.42 4.64
N HIS A 51 3.08 -5.54 5.97
CA HIS A 51 4.22 -5.96 6.79
C HIS A 51 4.71 -7.38 6.46
N GLN A 52 3.81 -8.36 6.35
CA GLN A 52 4.19 -9.73 5.91
C GLN A 52 4.81 -9.76 4.51
N GLY A 53 4.38 -8.85 3.63
CA GLY A 53 4.94 -8.67 2.29
C GLY A 53 6.29 -7.95 2.26
N GLY A 54 6.78 -7.49 3.42
CA GLY A 54 8.01 -6.73 3.57
C GLY A 54 7.93 -5.33 2.98
N LEU A 55 6.74 -4.71 2.93
CA LEU A 55 6.54 -3.33 2.47
C LEU A 55 6.62 -2.30 3.61
N ILE A 56 6.39 -2.75 4.84
CA ILE A 56 6.49 -1.97 6.09
C ILE A 56 7.53 -2.68 6.96
N ASP A 57 8.42 -1.93 7.59
CA ASP A 57 9.54 -2.52 8.34
C ASP A 57 9.10 -3.19 9.65
N ALA A 58 8.23 -2.55 10.41
CA ALA A 58 7.77 -3.03 11.71
C ALA A 58 6.36 -2.54 12.05
N ILE A 59 5.68 -3.31 12.89
CA ILE A 59 4.37 -2.95 13.44
C ILE A 59 4.35 -3.32 14.93
N ASN A 60 3.97 -2.37 15.77
CA ASN A 60 3.60 -2.66 17.15
C ASN A 60 2.15 -3.12 17.19
N TYR A 61 1.90 -4.19 17.93
CA TYR A 61 0.57 -4.75 18.11
C TYR A 61 0.09 -4.59 19.55
N ARG A 62 -1.22 -4.42 19.72
CA ARG A 62 -1.92 -4.51 20.99
C ARG A 62 -3.10 -5.46 20.85
N ASP A 63 -3.16 -6.49 21.69
CA ASP A 63 -4.22 -7.51 21.66
C ASP A 63 -4.46 -8.13 20.27
N GLY A 64 -3.37 -8.28 19.50
CA GLY A 64 -3.46 -8.80 18.14
C GLY A 64 -4.14 -7.83 17.17
N VAL A 65 -4.02 -6.52 17.35
CA VAL A 65 -4.44 -5.48 16.39
C VAL A 65 -3.27 -4.52 16.15
N PRO A 66 -2.99 -4.09 14.90
CA PRO A 66 -1.98 -3.06 14.63
C PRO A 66 -2.26 -1.80 15.46
N LEU A 67 -1.22 -1.26 16.10
CA LEU A 67 -1.29 -0.03 16.88
C LEU A 67 -0.45 1.06 16.22
N ASP A 68 0.85 0.82 16.09
CA ASP A 68 1.81 1.76 15.53
C ASP A 68 2.49 1.11 14.33
N ILE A 69 2.56 1.85 13.23
CA ILE A 69 3.07 1.39 11.95
C ILE A 69 4.35 2.18 11.67
N SER A 70 5.49 1.50 11.53
CA SER A 70 6.75 2.17 11.25
C SER A 70 6.86 2.60 9.79
N PHE A 71 8.04 3.11 9.41
CA PHE A 71 8.43 3.40 8.04
C PHE A 71 8.12 2.29 7.02
N LEU A 72 7.98 2.72 5.77
CA LEU A 72 8.07 1.81 4.64
C LEU A 72 9.48 1.22 4.56
N SER A 73 9.55 -0.04 4.16
CA SER A 73 10.83 -0.63 3.78
C SER A 73 11.30 -0.07 2.43
N TRP A 74 12.54 -0.35 2.03
CA TRP A 74 13.02 -0.07 0.67
C TRP A 74 12.08 -0.62 -0.41
N LYS A 75 11.63 -1.87 -0.23
CA LYS A 75 10.66 -2.53 -1.13
C LYS A 75 9.30 -1.83 -1.11
N GLY A 76 8.90 -1.28 0.05
CA GLY A 76 7.71 -0.44 0.18
C GLY A 76 7.80 0.83 -0.68
N HIS A 77 8.95 1.50 -0.67
CA HIS A 77 9.22 2.65 -1.52
C HIS A 77 9.23 2.27 -3.01
N GLU A 78 9.94 1.21 -3.40
CA GLU A 78 9.93 0.73 -4.79
C GLU A 78 8.51 0.41 -5.28
N TYR A 79 7.72 -0.25 -4.43
CA TYR A 79 6.33 -0.56 -4.74
C TYR A 79 5.52 0.72 -4.96
N ILE A 80 5.55 1.65 -4.00
CA ILE A 80 4.69 2.83 -4.07
C ILE A 80 5.13 3.78 -5.17
N ASP A 81 6.42 3.97 -5.42
CA ASP A 81 6.91 4.84 -6.49
C ASP A 81 6.49 4.34 -7.89
N THR A 82 6.32 3.02 -8.05
CA THR A 82 5.84 2.44 -9.31
C THR A 82 4.33 2.70 -9.54
N ILE A 83 3.54 2.84 -8.48
CA ILE A 83 2.06 2.98 -8.58
C ILE A 83 1.53 4.29 -7.99
N ARG A 84 2.41 5.24 -7.67
CA ARG A 84 2.08 6.53 -7.04
C ARG A 84 1.22 7.37 -7.98
N ASP A 85 1.59 7.44 -9.24
CA ASP A 85 0.89 8.25 -10.24
C ASP A 85 -0.51 7.68 -10.53
N ASP A 86 -1.54 8.52 -10.38
CA ASP A 86 -2.93 8.10 -10.56
C ASP A 86 -3.25 7.68 -12.00
N LYS A 87 -2.53 8.18 -13.01
CA LYS A 87 -2.68 7.73 -14.41
C LYS A 87 -2.13 6.32 -14.59
N VAL A 88 -0.97 6.03 -13.97
CA VAL A 88 -0.39 4.68 -13.96
C VAL A 88 -1.33 3.73 -13.23
N TRP A 89 -1.80 4.12 -12.03
CA TRP A 89 -2.74 3.32 -11.24
C TRP A 89 -4.06 3.07 -11.98
N GLY A 90 -4.60 4.10 -12.65
CA GLY A 90 -5.80 4.00 -13.48
C GLY A 90 -5.64 2.98 -14.61
N LYS A 91 -4.57 3.09 -15.41
CA LYS A 91 -4.25 2.12 -16.47
C LYS A 91 -4.11 0.69 -15.92
N LEU A 92 -3.47 0.52 -14.76
CA LEU A 92 -3.31 -0.81 -14.15
C LEU A 92 -4.65 -1.42 -13.76
N LYS A 93 -5.54 -0.62 -13.16
CA LYS A 93 -6.89 -1.08 -12.85
C LYS A 93 -7.65 -1.48 -14.11
N ASP A 94 -7.53 -0.71 -15.18
CA ASP A 94 -8.16 -1.05 -16.47
C ASP A 94 -7.61 -2.33 -17.08
N LEU A 95 -6.29 -2.56 -17.00
CA LEU A 95 -5.63 -3.79 -17.48
C LEU A 95 -6.06 -5.04 -16.68
N THR A 96 -6.41 -4.85 -15.40
CA THR A 96 -6.63 -5.95 -14.45
C THR A 96 -8.11 -6.11 -14.05
N LYS A 97 -9.02 -5.32 -14.63
CA LYS A 97 -10.44 -5.30 -14.25
C LYS A 97 -11.18 -6.63 -14.47
N ASP A 98 -10.75 -7.42 -15.45
CA ASP A 98 -11.43 -8.66 -15.85
C ASP A 98 -10.88 -9.91 -15.12
N ILE A 99 -9.90 -9.72 -14.22
CA ILE A 99 -9.30 -10.79 -13.42
C ILE A 99 -9.63 -10.61 -11.93
N ALA A 100 -10.01 -11.71 -11.28
CA ALA A 100 -10.52 -11.67 -9.91
C ALA A 100 -9.52 -11.18 -8.85
N SER A 101 -8.22 -11.31 -9.13
CA SER A 101 -7.13 -10.80 -8.28
C SER A 101 -5.80 -10.89 -9.02
N VAL A 102 -4.89 -9.95 -8.72
CA VAL A 102 -3.51 -9.95 -9.22
C VAL A 102 -2.56 -9.95 -8.02
N SER A 103 -1.50 -10.75 -8.09
CA SER A 103 -0.46 -10.76 -7.05
C SER A 103 0.35 -9.47 -7.08
N LEU A 104 0.86 -9.04 -5.93
CA LEU A 104 1.68 -7.83 -5.83
C LEU A 104 2.90 -7.84 -6.78
N PRO A 105 3.68 -8.94 -6.92
CA PRO A 105 4.81 -8.95 -7.85
C PRO A 105 4.40 -8.76 -9.31
N LEU A 106 3.25 -9.32 -9.72
CA LEU A 106 2.76 -9.15 -11.08
C LEU A 106 2.24 -7.73 -11.32
N LEU A 107 1.59 -7.12 -10.33
CA LEU A 107 1.19 -5.71 -10.40
C LEU A 107 2.37 -4.77 -10.61
N VAL A 108 3.47 -4.95 -9.86
CA VAL A 108 4.68 -4.14 -10.03
C VAL A 108 5.25 -4.29 -11.44
N LYS A 109 5.34 -5.53 -11.94
CA LYS A 109 5.83 -5.79 -13.30
C LYS A 109 4.97 -5.12 -14.37
N LEU A 110 3.64 -5.21 -14.24
CA LEU A 110 2.72 -4.54 -15.17
C LEU A 110 2.86 -3.00 -15.08
N ALA A 111 3.09 -2.49 -13.88
CA ALA A 111 3.27 -1.06 -13.64
C ALA A 111 4.51 -0.50 -14.33
N GLU A 112 5.62 -1.25 -14.33
CA GLU A 112 6.83 -0.90 -15.11
C GLU A 112 6.52 -0.74 -16.60
N ASP A 113 5.74 -1.67 -17.18
CA ASP A 113 5.39 -1.62 -18.61
C ASP A 113 4.45 -0.44 -18.91
N VAL A 114 3.53 -0.13 -18.00
CA VAL A 114 2.68 1.07 -18.09
C VAL A 114 3.52 2.35 -18.03
N ILE A 115 4.49 2.45 -17.12
CA ILE A 115 5.39 3.61 -17.01
C ILE A 115 6.20 3.77 -18.31
N LYS A 116 6.79 2.69 -18.83
CA LYS A 116 7.53 2.72 -20.10
C LYS A 116 6.67 3.26 -21.25
N SER A 117 5.37 2.95 -21.26
CA SER A 117 4.44 3.47 -22.27
C SER A 117 4.27 5.00 -22.23
N PHE A 118 4.51 5.65 -21.08
CA PHE A 118 4.47 7.10 -20.93
C PHE A 118 5.83 7.78 -21.19
N LEU A 119 6.93 7.03 -21.12
CA LEU A 119 8.29 7.54 -21.37
C LEU A 119 8.71 7.41 -22.84
N ALA A 120 8.00 6.60 -23.62
CA ALA A 120 8.27 6.37 -25.04
C ALA A 120 7.61 7.41 -25.97
N GLU A 121 7.08 8.50 -25.41
CA GLU A 121 6.65 9.73 -26.12
C GLU A 121 7.73 10.80 -26.06
#